data_AF-A0A8B8C206-F1
#
_entry.id   AF-A0A8B8C206-F1
#
_cell.length_a   1.000
_cell.length_b   1.000
_cell.length_c   1.000
_cell.angle_alpha   90.00
_cell.angle_beta   90.00
_cell.angle_gamma   90.00
#
_symmetry.space_group_name_H-M   'P 1'
#
loop_
_entity.id
_entity.type
_entity.pdbx_description
1 polymer ?
#
loop_
_entity_poly.entity_id
_entity_poly.type
_entity_poly.pdbx_seq_one_letter_code
_entity_poly.pdbx_strand_id
1 'polypeptide(L)'
;MNNRPNPQIGDLIEFKDWMYRHWAVYIGNNRLAHLVGCKDNGILCFSCQNSEIRHDSFSEVEERYRGWRINNLLDANDRYQVRTVREILEFTEKTKGPASYNLFNRNCEHYALVCRYGVNISFQVEKLKAKVPGFVEAIEQTREFRVQSWRKIMTIYLVIKRRKRYFIIIAFFTCAVFAILAWIKCKKGKNKKK
;
A
#
# COMPACT_ATOMS: atom_id res chain seq x y z
N MET A 1 -8.38 7.29 -41.38
CA MET A 1 -7.27 7.39 -40.43
C MET A 1 -7.84 7.88 -39.12
N ASN A 2 -7.79 7.07 -38.06
CA ASN A 2 -8.35 7.46 -36.76
C ASN A 2 -7.51 8.62 -36.19
N ASN A 3 -8.11 9.80 -36.06
CA ASN A 3 -7.47 11.01 -35.56
C ASN A 3 -7.31 10.94 -34.03
N ARG A 4 -6.58 9.93 -33.53
CA ARG A 4 -6.35 9.76 -32.10
C ARG A 4 -5.29 10.78 -31.65
N PRO A 5 -5.54 11.53 -30.56
CA PRO A 5 -4.57 12.50 -30.06
C PRO A 5 -3.29 11.76 -29.64
N ASN A 6 -2.13 12.30 -30.03
CA ASN A 6 -0.84 11.76 -29.64
C ASN A 6 -0.46 12.30 -28.25
N PRO A 7 -0.32 11.45 -27.21
CA PRO A 7 0.04 11.91 -25.87
C PRO A 7 1.46 12.47 -25.80
N GLN A 8 1.65 13.51 -24.99
CA GLN A 8 2.94 14.09 -24.67
C GLN A 8 3.41 13.64 -23.28
N ILE A 9 4.72 13.65 -23.05
CA ILE A 9 5.28 13.23 -21.76
C ILE A 9 4.68 14.10 -20.65
N GLY A 10 4.17 13.43 -19.61
CA GLY A 10 3.48 14.05 -18.48
C GLY A 10 1.97 14.13 -18.63
N ASP A 11 1.39 13.84 -19.80
CA ASP A 11 -0.06 13.80 -19.98
C ASP A 11 -0.69 12.72 -19.11
N LEU A 12 -1.83 13.07 -18.50
CA LEU A 12 -2.63 12.14 -17.74
C LEU A 12 -3.54 11.38 -18.69
N ILE A 13 -3.45 10.06 -18.64
CA ILE A 13 -4.28 9.16 -19.44
C ILE A 13 -5.35 8.57 -18.53
N GLU A 14 -6.60 8.86 -18.87
CA GLU A 14 -7.77 8.31 -18.20
C GLU A 14 -8.35 7.17 -19.03
N PHE A 15 -8.37 5.98 -18.46
CA PHE A 15 -8.96 4.78 -19.03
C PHE A 15 -10.38 4.57 -18.50
N LYS A 16 -11.30 4.24 -19.41
CA LYS A 16 -12.70 3.98 -19.11
C LYS A 16 -12.94 2.50 -18.86
N ASP A 17 -13.48 2.19 -17.69
CA ASP A 17 -14.05 0.89 -17.34
C ASP A 17 -15.52 1.04 -16.90
N TRP A 18 -16.23 -0.06 -16.63
CA TRP A 18 -17.67 -0.04 -16.34
C TRP A 18 -18.00 0.73 -15.04
N MET A 19 -17.27 0.49 -13.95
CA MET A 19 -17.54 1.08 -12.62
C MET A 19 -16.42 2.00 -12.11
N TYR A 20 -15.28 2.05 -12.79
CA TYR A 20 -14.08 2.77 -12.33
C TYR A 20 -13.34 3.43 -13.50
N ARG A 21 -12.54 4.45 -13.19
CA ARG A 21 -11.65 5.12 -14.15
C ARG A 21 -10.22 4.87 -13.70
N HIS A 22 -9.45 4.16 -14.52
CA HIS A 22 -8.03 3.94 -14.25
C HIS A 22 -7.20 5.11 -14.79
N TRP A 23 -6.09 5.42 -14.11
CA TRP A 23 -5.26 6.58 -14.42
C TRP A 23 -3.80 6.19 -14.57
N ALA A 24 -3.15 6.82 -15.53
CA ALA A 24 -1.73 6.69 -15.77
C ALA A 24 -1.13 8.04 -16.20
N VAL A 25 0.19 8.12 -16.19
CA VAL A 25 0.95 9.23 -16.75
C VAL A 25 1.73 8.71 -17.94
N TYR A 26 1.65 9.37 -19.08
CA TYR A 26 2.48 9.05 -20.22
C TYR A 26 3.92 9.47 -19.99
N ILE A 27 4.86 8.53 -20.09
CA ILE A 27 6.29 8.76 -19.84
C ILE A 27 7.12 8.70 -21.14
N GLY A 28 6.46 8.70 -22.30
CA GLY A 28 7.10 8.66 -23.61
C GLY A 28 7.30 7.24 -24.15
N ASN A 29 7.64 7.14 -25.44
CA ASN A 29 8.02 5.88 -26.11
C ASN A 29 7.04 4.72 -25.85
N ASN A 30 5.74 4.96 -26.01
CA ASN A 30 4.70 3.95 -25.78
C ASN A 30 4.68 3.40 -24.34
N ARG A 31 5.05 4.20 -23.33
CA ARG A 31 5.08 3.76 -21.93
C ARG A 31 4.23 4.63 -21.01
N LEU A 32 3.66 3.99 -20.01
CA LEU A 32 2.82 4.58 -18.98
C LEU A 32 3.37 4.28 -17.59
N ALA A 33 3.43 5.28 -16.71
CA ALA A 33 3.60 5.07 -15.28
C ALA A 33 2.23 5.06 -14.60
N HIS A 34 1.92 4.01 -13.85
CA HIS A 34 0.63 3.88 -13.16
C HIS A 34 0.75 3.01 -11.92
N LEU A 35 -0.10 3.30 -10.93
CA LEU A 35 -0.26 2.46 -9.76
C LEU A 35 -1.28 1.36 -10.06
N VAL A 36 -0.85 0.11 -9.93
CA VAL A 36 -1.64 -1.09 -10.21
C VAL A 36 -1.93 -1.85 -8.91
N GLY A 37 -3.16 -2.36 -8.78
CA GLY A 37 -3.56 -3.29 -7.72
C GLY A 37 -3.17 -4.75 -8.03
N CYS A 38 -3.54 -5.69 -7.15
CA CYS A 38 -3.18 -7.10 -7.25
C CYS A 38 -3.47 -7.71 -8.63
N LYS A 39 -2.41 -8.19 -9.31
CA LYS A 39 -2.35 -9.03 -10.54
C LYS A 39 -3.56 -8.91 -11.47
N ASP A 40 -3.48 -8.02 -12.45
CA ASP A 40 -4.18 -8.04 -13.76
C ASP A 40 -5.70 -8.33 -13.82
N ASN A 41 -6.40 -8.46 -12.68
CA ASN A 41 -7.83 -8.69 -12.64
C ASN A 41 -8.55 -7.38 -12.35
N GLY A 42 -9.29 -6.94 -13.37
CA GLY A 42 -10.09 -5.74 -13.34
C GLY A 42 -11.06 -5.66 -12.16
N ILE A 43 -11.54 -4.43 -11.99
CA ILE A 43 -12.76 -4.07 -11.28
C ILE A 43 -12.72 -4.41 -9.76
N LEU A 44 -12.43 -3.40 -8.93
CA LEU A 44 -12.73 -3.34 -7.47
C LEU A 44 -11.79 -4.09 -6.51
N CYS A 45 -10.47 -3.82 -6.53
CA CYS A 45 -9.63 -4.19 -5.38
C CYS A 45 -9.62 -3.07 -4.31
N PHE A 46 -10.47 -3.19 -3.29
CA PHE A 46 -10.63 -2.18 -2.22
C PHE A 46 -9.44 -2.04 -1.26
N SER A 47 -8.55 -3.05 -1.19
CA SER A 47 -7.39 -3.10 -0.29
C SER A 47 -6.48 -4.24 -0.76
N CYS A 48 -5.31 -3.93 -1.32
CA CYS A 48 -4.32 -4.93 -1.75
C CYS A 48 -2.99 -4.69 -1.02
N GLN A 49 -2.41 -5.77 -0.49
CA GLN A 49 -1.09 -5.75 0.15
C GLN A 49 0.06 -5.77 -0.87
N ASN A 50 -0.23 -6.08 -2.14
CA ASN A 50 0.74 -6.28 -3.23
C ASN A 50 0.47 -5.32 -4.41
N SER A 51 0.29 -4.04 -4.13
CA SER A 51 0.23 -3.03 -5.19
C SER A 51 1.60 -2.59 -5.64
N GLU A 52 1.69 -2.13 -6.87
CA GLU A 52 2.96 -1.79 -7.50
C GLU A 52 2.79 -0.58 -8.42
N ILE A 53 3.78 0.31 -8.41
CA ILE A 53 3.91 1.34 -9.43
C ILE A 53 4.70 0.73 -10.58
N ARG A 54 4.01 0.51 -11.70
CA ARG A 54 4.56 -0.14 -12.88
C ARG A 54 4.77 0.86 -14.00
N HIS A 55 5.73 0.51 -14.87
CA HIS A 55 5.92 1.16 -16.16
C HIS A 55 5.56 0.15 -17.25
N ASP A 56 4.33 0.23 -17.76
CA ASP A 56 3.81 -0.73 -18.73
C ASP A 56 3.69 -0.10 -20.12
N SER A 57 3.59 -0.95 -21.15
CA SER A 57 3.34 -0.55 -22.53
C SER A 57 1.97 0.11 -22.65
N PHE A 58 1.86 1.28 -23.29
CA PHE A 58 0.57 1.94 -23.50
C PHE A 58 -0.35 1.01 -24.28
N SER A 59 0.11 0.47 -25.42
CA SER A 59 -0.66 -0.43 -26.28
C SER A 59 -1.27 -1.61 -25.51
N GLU A 60 -0.48 -2.26 -24.64
CA GLU A 60 -0.97 -3.39 -23.84
C GLU A 60 -1.99 -2.97 -22.78
N VAL A 61 -1.84 -1.77 -22.22
CA VAL A 61 -2.77 -1.24 -21.22
C VAL A 61 -4.07 -0.81 -21.90
N GLU A 62 -4.04 -0.15 -23.06
CA GLU A 62 -5.25 0.30 -23.75
C GLU A 62 -6.16 -0.86 -24.18
N GLU A 63 -5.60 -2.00 -24.55
CA GLU A 63 -6.35 -3.20 -24.93
C GLU A 63 -7.22 -3.76 -23.78
N ARG A 64 -6.87 -3.46 -22.53
CA ARG A 64 -7.60 -3.93 -21.33
C ARG A 64 -8.83 -3.08 -21.00
N TYR A 65 -8.98 -1.91 -21.63
CA TYR A 65 -10.03 -0.95 -21.31
C TYR A 65 -10.92 -0.65 -22.52
N ARG A 66 -12.13 -0.15 -22.28
CA ARG A 66 -13.09 0.18 -23.36
C ARG A 66 -12.72 1.42 -24.17
N GLY A 67 -11.76 2.18 -23.67
CA GLY A 67 -11.28 3.40 -24.30
C GLY A 67 -10.49 4.25 -23.31
N TRP A 68 -9.84 5.27 -23.85
CA TRP A 68 -9.02 6.19 -23.07
C TRP A 68 -9.13 7.60 -23.63
N ARG A 69 -8.70 8.59 -22.84
CA ARG A 69 -8.53 9.98 -23.26
C ARG A 69 -7.40 10.66 -22.50
N ILE A 70 -6.80 11.67 -23.11
CA ILE A 70 -5.94 12.62 -22.39
C ILE A 70 -6.86 13.48 -21.50
N ASN A 71 -6.57 13.57 -20.21
CA ASN A 71 -7.37 14.32 -19.26
C ASN A 71 -6.50 14.98 -18.18
N ASN A 72 -5.87 16.08 -18.54
CA ASN A 72 -5.06 16.88 -17.62
C ASN A 72 -5.96 17.72 -16.69
N LEU A 73 -6.53 17.07 -15.69
CA LEU A 73 -7.64 17.56 -14.84
C LEU A 73 -7.46 18.97 -14.28
N LEU A 74 -6.23 19.36 -13.92
CA LEU A 74 -5.96 20.59 -13.18
C LEU A 74 -5.25 21.66 -14.00
N ASP A 75 -4.97 21.41 -15.29
CA ASP A 75 -4.24 22.37 -16.13
C ASP A 75 -4.97 23.70 -16.30
N ALA A 76 -6.31 23.68 -16.26
CA ALA A 76 -7.13 24.89 -16.37
C ALA A 76 -7.20 25.71 -15.07
N ASN A 77 -6.60 25.23 -13.98
CA ASN A 77 -6.64 25.88 -12.67
C ASN A 77 -5.25 26.43 -12.32
N ASP A 78 -5.16 27.76 -12.30
CA ASP A 78 -3.95 28.54 -12.06
C ASP A 78 -3.27 28.27 -10.70
N ARG A 79 -3.98 27.69 -9.75
CA ARG A 79 -3.45 27.31 -8.43
C ARG A 79 -2.53 26.09 -8.48
N TYR A 80 -2.57 25.31 -9.56
CA TYR A 80 -1.79 24.08 -9.68
C TYR A 80 -0.73 24.21 -10.76
N GLN A 81 0.53 24.15 -10.34
CA GLN A 81 1.65 24.18 -11.28
C GLN A 81 1.90 22.78 -11.87
N VAL A 82 2.02 22.71 -13.19
CA VAL A 82 2.50 21.51 -13.89
C VAL A 82 3.99 21.36 -13.64
N ARG A 83 4.42 20.20 -13.15
CA ARG A 83 5.84 19.86 -13.03
C ARG A 83 6.49 19.77 -14.39
N THR A 84 7.77 20.07 -14.43
CA THR A 84 8.57 19.89 -15.65
C THR A 84 8.62 18.43 -16.05
N VAL A 85 8.80 18.17 -17.35
CA VAL A 85 8.99 16.80 -17.89
C VAL A 85 10.07 16.04 -17.12
N ARG A 86 11.18 16.73 -16.80
CA ARG A 86 12.28 16.16 -16.03
C ARG A 86 11.84 15.70 -14.65
N GLU A 87 11.16 16.55 -13.89
CA GLU A 87 10.68 16.21 -12.54
C GLU A 87 9.66 15.05 -12.58
N ILE A 88 8.80 15.00 -13.60
CA ILE A 88 7.85 13.90 -13.78
C ILE A 88 8.59 12.58 -13.99
N LEU A 89 9.54 12.55 -14.93
CA LEU A 89 10.30 11.34 -15.24
C LEU A 89 11.12 10.86 -14.03
N GLU A 90 11.87 11.77 -13.38
CA GLU A 90 12.64 11.47 -12.16
C GLU A 90 11.74 10.93 -11.05
N PHE A 91 10.56 11.51 -10.84
CA PHE A 91 9.60 11.04 -9.85
C PHE A 91 9.07 9.64 -10.19
N THR A 92 8.66 9.41 -11.44
CA THR A 92 8.11 8.11 -11.86
C THR A 92 9.14 6.98 -11.78
N GLU A 93 10.42 7.27 -12.02
CA GLU A 93 11.50 6.29 -11.86
C GLU A 93 11.78 6.02 -10.38
N LYS A 94 11.88 7.07 -9.56
CA LYS A 94 12.13 6.96 -8.11
C LYS A 94 11.03 6.20 -7.37
N THR A 95 9.79 6.27 -7.86
CA THR A 95 8.62 5.67 -7.21
C THR A 95 8.24 4.31 -7.76
N LYS A 96 8.96 3.79 -8.76
CA LYS A 96 8.70 2.49 -9.36
C LYS A 96 8.90 1.35 -8.36
N GLY A 97 8.06 0.33 -8.45
CA GLY A 97 8.12 -0.88 -7.62
C GLY A 97 7.04 -0.92 -6.55
N PRO A 98 7.25 -1.72 -5.47
CA PRO A 98 6.23 -2.00 -4.47
C PRO A 98 5.66 -0.72 -3.85
N ALA A 99 4.34 -0.60 -3.88
CA ALA A 99 3.61 0.52 -3.36
C ALA A 99 2.51 0.03 -2.40
N SER A 100 1.93 0.95 -1.62
CA SER A 100 0.76 0.65 -0.79
C SER A 100 -0.48 1.28 -1.42
N TYR A 101 -1.44 0.45 -1.80
CA TYR A 101 -2.67 0.87 -2.44
C TYR A 101 -3.75 1.09 -1.39
N ASN A 102 -4.37 2.25 -1.47
CA ASN A 102 -5.55 2.59 -0.70
C ASN A 102 -6.50 3.33 -1.64
N LEU A 103 -7.67 2.77 -1.89
CA LEU A 103 -8.65 3.30 -2.82
C LEU A 103 -9.01 4.79 -2.55
N PHE A 104 -8.86 5.23 -1.29
CA PHE A 104 -9.22 6.57 -0.84
C PHE A 104 -8.08 7.59 -0.89
N ASN A 105 -6.86 7.17 -0.55
CA ASN A 105 -5.73 8.10 -0.36
C ASN A 105 -4.48 7.74 -1.17
N ARG A 106 -4.48 6.61 -1.90
CA ARG A 106 -3.35 6.07 -2.69
C ARG A 106 -3.88 5.18 -3.83
N ASN A 107 -4.72 5.75 -4.68
CA ASN A 107 -5.23 5.09 -5.90
C ASN A 107 -4.46 5.59 -7.14
N CYS A 108 -4.81 5.10 -8.32
CA CYS A 108 -4.12 5.47 -9.56
C CYS A 108 -4.32 6.95 -9.94
N GLU A 109 -5.48 7.56 -9.67
CA GLU A 109 -5.74 8.98 -9.92
C GLU A 109 -4.81 9.84 -9.06
N HIS A 110 -4.72 9.49 -7.79
CA HIS A 110 -3.84 10.15 -6.85
C HIS A 110 -2.38 10.10 -7.31
N TYR A 111 -1.90 8.92 -7.68
CA TYR A 111 -0.54 8.77 -8.20
C TYR A 111 -0.30 9.67 -9.42
N ALA A 112 -1.24 9.68 -10.36
CA ALA A 112 -1.16 10.50 -11.57
C ALA A 112 -1.12 12.02 -11.25
N LEU A 113 -1.94 12.48 -10.31
CA LEU A 113 -1.96 13.88 -9.88
C LEU A 113 -0.70 14.28 -9.10
N VAL A 114 -0.17 13.39 -8.26
CA VAL A 114 1.12 13.62 -7.59
C VAL A 114 2.24 13.69 -8.63
N CYS A 115 2.24 12.83 -9.64
CA CYS A 115 3.24 12.89 -10.72
C CYS A 115 3.23 14.24 -11.43
N ARG A 116 2.08 14.65 -11.99
CA ARG A 116 1.99 15.85 -12.84
C ARG A 116 2.00 17.17 -12.07
N TYR A 117 1.30 17.26 -10.94
CA TYR A 117 1.10 18.53 -10.23
C TYR A 117 1.77 18.57 -8.85
N GLY A 118 2.25 17.43 -8.35
CA GLY A 118 2.81 17.33 -7.01
C GLY A 118 1.82 17.46 -5.86
N VAL A 119 0.52 17.33 -6.14
CA VAL A 119 -0.55 17.45 -5.15
C VAL A 119 -1.14 16.10 -4.77
N ASN A 120 -1.48 15.97 -3.49
CA ASN A 120 -1.97 14.73 -2.87
C ASN A 120 -3.52 14.75 -2.80
N ILE A 121 -4.20 14.79 -3.96
CA ILE A 121 -5.67 14.93 -4.07
C ILE A 121 -6.24 13.78 -4.92
N SER A 122 -7.49 13.35 -4.68
CA SER A 122 -8.24 12.43 -5.56
C SER A 122 -9.72 12.86 -5.67
N PHE A 123 -10.17 13.21 -6.87
CA PHE A 123 -11.54 13.67 -7.14
C PHE A 123 -12.54 12.52 -7.29
N GLN A 124 -12.07 11.30 -7.59
CA GLN A 124 -12.93 10.11 -7.62
C GLN A 124 -13.57 9.84 -6.26
N VAL A 125 -12.81 10.03 -5.19
CA VAL A 125 -13.29 9.85 -3.82
C VAL A 125 -14.33 10.91 -3.49
N GLU A 126 -14.10 12.17 -3.85
CA GLU A 126 -15.07 13.25 -3.64
C GLU A 126 -16.39 12.99 -4.37
N LYS A 127 -16.33 12.50 -5.61
CA LYS A 127 -17.54 12.13 -6.38
C LYS A 127 -18.27 10.93 -5.80
N LEU A 128 -17.56 9.92 -5.29
CA LEU A 128 -18.17 8.77 -4.62
C LEU A 128 -18.81 9.17 -3.28
N LYS A 129 -18.14 10.02 -2.50
CA LYS A 129 -18.67 10.64 -1.28
C LYS A 129 -19.98 11.40 -1.54
N ALA A 130 -20.03 12.19 -2.61
CA ALA A 130 -21.21 12.96 -2.98
C ALA A 130 -22.38 12.09 -3.48
N LYS A 131 -22.11 10.93 -4.09
CA LYS A 131 -23.14 10.03 -4.64
C LYS A 131 -23.69 9.01 -3.64
N VAL A 132 -22.91 8.66 -2.62
CA VAL A 132 -23.29 7.65 -1.62
C VAL A 132 -23.15 8.28 -0.22
N PRO A 133 -24.21 8.94 0.29
CA PRO A 133 -24.24 9.45 1.66
C PRO A 133 -23.94 8.31 2.65
N GLY A 134 -23.10 8.57 3.66
CA GLY A 134 -22.73 7.57 4.67
C GLY A 134 -21.62 6.59 4.27
N PHE A 135 -21.12 6.65 3.04
CA PHE A 135 -20.04 5.76 2.58
C PHE A 135 -18.73 5.96 3.36
N VAL A 136 -18.39 7.21 3.70
CA VAL A 136 -17.19 7.51 4.50
C VAL A 136 -17.33 6.97 5.92
N GLU A 137 -18.47 7.23 6.55
CA GLU A 137 -18.76 6.77 7.92
C GLU A 137 -18.74 5.24 8.02
N ALA A 138 -19.33 4.54 7.04
CA ALA A 138 -19.30 3.08 6.99
C ALA A 138 -17.86 2.53 6.87
N ILE A 139 -16.99 3.21 6.11
CA ILE A 139 -15.61 2.79 5.91
C ILE A 139 -14.74 3.12 7.12
N GLU A 140 -14.92 4.28 7.72
CA GLU A 140 -14.24 4.66 8.96
C GLU A 140 -14.60 3.71 10.10
N GLN A 141 -15.90 3.37 10.25
CA GLN A 141 -16.32 2.31 11.17
C GLN A 141 -15.62 0.97 10.90
N THR A 142 -15.56 0.56 9.64
CA THR A 142 -14.91 -0.71 9.27
C THR A 142 -13.41 -0.69 9.57
N ARG A 143 -12.75 0.45 9.37
CA ARG A 143 -11.33 0.66 9.66
C ARG A 143 -11.07 0.67 11.17
N GLU A 144 -11.87 1.39 11.95
CA GLU A 144 -11.78 1.39 13.41
C GLU A 144 -12.02 0.01 14.00
N PHE A 145 -13.01 -0.72 13.51
CA PHE A 145 -13.30 -2.08 13.96
C PHE A 145 -12.10 -3.02 13.70
N ARG A 146 -11.45 -2.89 12.53
CA ARG A 146 -10.25 -3.65 12.18
C ARG A 146 -9.07 -3.27 13.06
N VAL A 147 -8.84 -1.97 13.32
CA VAL A 147 -7.77 -1.47 14.21
C VAL A 147 -7.97 -1.94 15.65
N GLN A 148 -9.20 -1.87 16.17
CA GLN A 148 -9.54 -2.37 17.50
C GLN A 148 -9.34 -3.88 17.60
N SER A 149 -9.74 -4.64 16.58
CA SER A 149 -9.53 -6.10 16.53
C SER A 149 -8.04 -6.45 16.53
N TRP A 150 -7.23 -5.74 15.72
CA TRP A 150 -5.76 -5.90 15.73
C TRP A 150 -5.13 -5.51 17.05
N ARG A 151 -5.60 -4.44 17.72
CA ARG A 151 -5.14 -4.08 19.07
C ARG A 151 -5.38 -5.21 20.07
N LYS A 152 -6.58 -5.81 20.07
CA LYS A 152 -6.89 -6.95 20.94
C LYS A 152 -5.99 -8.16 20.65
N ILE A 153 -5.80 -8.50 19.37
CA ILE A 153 -4.91 -9.60 18.95
C ILE A 153 -3.47 -9.34 19.39
N MET A 154 -2.98 -8.10 19.20
CA MET A 154 -1.63 -7.72 19.59
C MET A 154 -1.43 -7.78 21.11
N THR A 155 -2.41 -7.32 21.89
CA THR A 155 -2.39 -7.45 23.36
C THR A 155 -2.33 -8.91 23.79
N ILE A 156 -3.13 -9.78 23.19
CA ILE A 156 -3.11 -11.23 23.47
C ILE A 156 -1.74 -11.83 23.12
N TYR A 157 -1.22 -11.52 21.93
CA TYR A 157 0.11 -11.96 21.51
C TYR A 157 1.22 -11.53 22.49
N LEU A 158 1.20 -10.28 22.94
CA LEU A 158 2.17 -9.77 23.92
C LEU A 158 2.05 -10.46 25.28
N VAL A 159 0.83 -10.76 25.74
CA VAL A 159 0.59 -11.54 26.97
C VAL A 159 1.13 -12.97 26.83
N ILE A 160 0.85 -13.64 25.72
CA ILE A 160 1.36 -15.00 25.43
C ILE A 160 2.89 -14.99 25.36
N LYS A 161 3.47 -14.02 24.66
CA LYS A 161 4.93 -13.84 24.55
C LYS A 161 5.57 -13.60 25.91
N ARG A 162 4.95 -12.77 26.76
CA ARG A 162 5.43 -12.48 28.13
C ARG A 162 5.32 -13.71 29.03
N ARG A 163 4.21 -14.48 28.97
CA ARG A 163 4.06 -15.75 29.71
C ARG A 163 5.07 -16.80 29.27
N LYS A 164 5.30 -16.98 27.96
CA LYS A 164 6.35 -17.87 27.44
C LYS A 164 7.75 -17.44 27.91
N ARG A 165 8.02 -16.13 27.97
CA ARG A 165 9.29 -15.60 28.50
C ARG A 165 9.46 -15.92 29.99
N TYR A 166 8.43 -15.76 30.83
CA TYR A 166 8.49 -16.16 32.24
C TYR A 166 8.65 -17.67 32.42
N PHE A 167 7.98 -18.48 31.60
CA PHE A 167 8.15 -19.94 31.64
C PHE A 167 9.60 -20.36 31.36
N ILE A 168 10.24 -19.75 30.35
CA ILE A 168 11.67 -19.98 30.05
C ILE A 168 12.56 -19.57 31.22
N ILE A 169 12.30 -18.40 31.83
CA ILE A 169 13.05 -17.91 32.99
C ILE A 169 12.89 -18.86 34.19
N ILE A 170 11.66 -19.28 34.52
CA ILE A 170 11.38 -20.19 35.63
C ILE A 170 12.06 -21.54 35.42
N ALA A 171 11.96 -22.11 34.20
CA ALA A 171 12.63 -23.37 33.87
C ALA A 171 14.14 -23.29 34.10
N PHE A 172 14.78 -22.18 33.69
CA PHE A 172 16.21 -21.96 33.90
C PHE A 172 16.58 -21.89 35.39
N PHE A 173 15.81 -21.14 36.19
CA PHE A 173 16.02 -21.06 37.64
C PHE A 173 15.83 -22.42 38.33
N THR A 174 14.82 -23.20 37.94
CA THR A 174 14.60 -24.54 38.51
C THR A 174 15.77 -25.48 38.22
N CYS A 175 16.28 -25.50 36.98
CA CYS A 175 17.46 -26.30 36.62
C CYS A 175 18.70 -25.88 37.43
N ALA A 176 18.92 -24.59 37.64
CA ALA A 176 20.04 -24.08 38.44
C ALA A 176 19.94 -24.51 39.92
N VAL A 177 18.75 -24.45 40.52
CA VAL A 177 18.53 -24.91 41.91
C VAL A 177 18.81 -26.42 42.04
N PHE A 178 18.30 -27.24 41.11
CA PHE A 178 18.59 -28.69 41.12
C PHE A 178 20.08 -28.99 40.97
N ALA A 179 20.80 -28.25 40.12
CA ALA A 179 22.25 -28.40 39.95
C ALA A 179 23.01 -28.05 41.24
N ILE A 180 22.63 -26.95 41.92
CA ILE A 180 23.23 -26.55 43.20
C ILE A 180 22.98 -27.60 44.29
N LEU A 181 21.74 -28.10 44.41
CA LEU A 181 21.40 -29.14 45.39
C LEU A 181 22.16 -30.45 45.14
N ALA A 182 22.27 -30.86 43.87
CA ALA A 182 23.07 -32.01 43.47
C ALA A 182 24.56 -31.83 43.81
N TRP A 183 25.12 -30.64 43.58
CA TRP A 183 26.50 -30.30 43.94
C TRP A 183 26.73 -30.34 45.46
N ILE A 184 25.83 -29.76 46.26
CA ILE A 184 25.89 -29.80 47.73
C ILE A 184 25.84 -31.25 48.23
N LYS A 185 24.95 -32.08 47.68
CA LYS A 185 24.82 -33.51 48.03
C LYS A 185 26.10 -34.28 47.70
N CYS A 186 26.70 -34.03 46.53
CA CYS A 186 27.98 -34.62 46.13
C CYS A 186 29.13 -34.20 47.07
N LYS A 187 29.21 -32.91 47.44
CA LYS A 187 30.22 -32.39 48.37
C LYS A 187 30.09 -32.98 49.78
N LYS A 188 28.87 -33.12 50.30
CA LYS A 188 28.61 -33.80 51.58
C LYS A 188 28.98 -35.29 51.57
N GLY A 189 28.78 -35.97 50.43
CA GLY A 189 29.19 -37.37 50.25
C GLY A 189 30.71 -37.58 50.22
N LYS A 190 31.47 -36.61 49.67
CA LYS A 190 32.94 -36.65 49.66
C LYS A 190 33.56 -36.36 51.04
N ASN A 191 32.93 -35.52 51.88
CA ASN A 191 33.40 -35.23 53.23
C ASN A 191 33.11 -36.33 54.27
N LYS A 192 32.25 -37.31 53.96
CA LYS A 192 31.97 -38.47 54.85
C LYS A 192 32.87 -39.69 54.60
N LYS A 193 33.76 -39.62 53.60
CA LYS A 193 34.71 -40.71 53.24
C LYS A 193 36.17 -40.39 53.62
N LYS A 194 36.37 -39.43 54.53
CA LYS A 194 37.66 -39.13 55.16
C LYS A 194 37.56 -39.44 56.64
#